data_AF-A0A970C9Y4-F1
#
_entry.id   AF-A0A970C9Y4-F1
#
_cell.length_a   1.000
_cell.length_b   1.000
_cell.length_c   1.000
_cell.angle_alpha   90.00
_cell.angle_beta   90.00
_cell.angle_gamma   90.00
#
_symmetry.space_group_name_H-M   'P 1'
#
loop_
_entity.id
_entity.type
_entity.pdbx_description
1 polymer ?
#
loop_
_entity_poly.entity_id
_entity_poly.type
_entity_poly.pdbx_seq_one_letter_code
_entity_poly.pdbx_strand_id
1 'polypeptide(L)'
;MKTIKKNELFDHMSGFLKERGIELKEGSYTDRIRRGCELLADVINCTERGIAEAAAQMDQGLERMRDIIHRKTAPKRRPSASPRAKSKSSRRPKSARKSQKA
;
A
#
# COMPACT_ATOMS: atom_id res chain seq x y z
N MET A 1 0.05 10.12 3.91
CA MET A 1 0.10 11.56 3.60
C MET A 1 -1.01 12.25 4.37
N LYS A 2 -0.76 13.42 4.99
CA LYS A 2 -1.78 14.19 5.70
C LYS A 2 -2.31 15.25 4.74
N THR A 3 -3.61 15.24 4.46
CA THR A 3 -4.23 16.25 3.58
C THR A 3 -4.28 17.61 4.28
N ILE A 4 -3.81 18.65 3.61
CA ILE A 4 -3.93 20.03 4.07
C ILE A 4 -5.38 20.47 3.95
N LYS A 5 -5.99 21.00 5.02
CA LYS A 5 -7.35 21.55 4.95
C LYS A 5 -7.31 22.92 4.26
N LYS A 6 -8.36 23.24 3.51
CA LYS A 6 -8.48 24.47 2.70
C LYS A 6 -8.19 25.76 3.49
N ASN A 7 -8.62 25.84 4.75
CA ASN A 7 -8.41 27.02 5.60
C ASN A 7 -7.11 26.98 6.43
N GLU A 8 -6.47 25.82 6.58
CA GLU A 8 -5.32 25.64 7.46
C GLU A 8 -4.12 26.50 7.03
N LEU A 9 -3.90 26.59 5.72
CA LEU A 9 -2.84 27.42 5.16
C LEU A 9 -3.10 28.92 5.41
N PHE A 10 -4.37 29.34 5.33
CA PHE A 10 -4.77 30.72 5.61
C PHE A 10 -4.61 31.04 7.10
N ASP A 11 -5.00 30.13 7.99
CA ASP A 11 -4.89 30.31 9.44
C ASP A 11 -3.43 30.40 9.89
N HIS A 12 -2.56 29.53 9.36
CA HIS A 12 -1.12 29.59 9.61
C HIS A 12 -0.49 30.90 9.11
N MET A 13 -0.83 31.31 7.88
CA MET A 13 -0.33 32.57 7.32
C MET A 13 -0.85 33.77 8.11
N SER A 14 -2.13 33.77 8.49
CA SER A 14 -2.75 34.84 9.30
C SER A 14 -2.09 34.94 10.67
N GLY A 15 -1.83 33.81 11.33
CA GLY A 15 -1.07 33.77 12.59
C GLY A 15 0.35 34.33 12.45
N PHE A 16 1.08 33.88 11.42
CA PHE A 16 2.43 34.38 11.14
C PHE A 16 2.45 35.90 10.87
N LEU A 17 1.48 36.41 10.10
CA LEU A 17 1.38 37.85 9.83
C LEU A 17 1.06 38.64 11.10
N LYS A 18 0.18 38.12 11.96
CA LYS A 18 -0.13 38.74 13.26
C LYS A 18 1.10 38.84 14.16
N GLU A 19 1.94 37.82 14.21
CA GLU A 19 3.22 37.85 14.96
C GLU A 19 4.18 38.92 14.43
N ARG A 20 4.06 39.30 13.15
CA ARG A 20 4.82 40.39 12.52
C ARG A 20 4.15 41.76 12.63
N GLY A 21 3.04 41.85 13.36
CA GLY A 21 2.27 43.09 13.53
C GLY A 21 1.36 43.43 12.35
N ILE A 22 1.13 42.49 11.43
CA ILE A 22 0.23 42.66 10.28
C ILE A 22 -1.06 41.91 10.56
N GLU A 23 -2.16 42.64 10.69
CA GLU A 23 -3.46 42.04 10.96
C GLU A 23 -4.36 42.08 9.72
N LEU A 24 -4.74 40.89 9.24
CA LEU A 24 -5.70 40.74 8.15
C LEU A 24 -7.12 40.97 8.69
N LYS A 25 -7.67 42.15 8.42
CA LYS A 25 -9.08 42.47 8.71
C LYS A 25 -10.00 41.83 7.69
N GLU A 26 -11.22 41.51 8.08
CA GLU A 26 -12.23 41.03 7.13
C GLU A 26 -12.47 42.06 6.02
N GLY A 27 -12.58 41.56 4.80
CA GLY A 27 -12.74 42.38 3.61
C GLY A 27 -12.30 41.66 2.34
N SER A 28 -12.61 42.29 1.21
CA SER A 28 -12.40 41.70 -0.13
C SER A 28 -10.95 41.32 -0.41
N TYR A 29 -9.97 42.00 0.20
CA TYR A 29 -8.55 41.66 0.07
C TYR A 29 -8.21 40.36 0.81
N THR A 30 -8.65 40.24 2.06
CA THR A 30 -8.45 39.04 2.88
C THR A 30 -9.17 37.84 2.28
N ASP A 31 -10.35 38.03 1.69
CA ASP A 31 -11.07 36.96 0.99
C ASP A 31 -10.31 36.47 -0.25
N ARG A 32 -9.67 37.37 -1.01
CA ARG A 32 -8.81 36.96 -2.13
C ARG A 32 -7.61 36.14 -1.65
N ILE A 33 -6.97 36.56 -0.56
CA ILE A 33 -5.86 35.80 0.01
C ILE A 33 -6.32 34.42 0.47
N ARG A 34 -7.46 34.34 1.17
CA ARG A 34 -8.06 33.08 1.60
C ARG A 34 -8.27 32.14 0.41
N ARG A 35 -8.91 32.61 -0.66
CA ARG A 35 -9.10 31.80 -1.89
C ARG A 35 -7.78 31.36 -2.53
N GLY A 36 -6.75 32.21 -2.48
CA GLY A 36 -5.40 31.86 -2.92
C GLY A 36 -4.80 30.73 -2.09
N CYS A 37 -4.94 30.79 -0.77
CA CYS A 37 -4.51 29.74 0.16
C CYS A 37 -5.28 28.43 -0.07
N GLU A 38 -6.59 28.49 -0.34
CA GLU A 38 -7.40 27.31 -0.67
C GLU A 38 -6.91 26.62 -1.95
N LEU A 39 -6.63 27.40 -3.00
CA LEU A 39 -6.10 26.89 -4.25
C LEU A 39 -4.71 26.25 -4.08
N LEU A 40 -3.84 26.89 -3.29
CA LEU A 40 -2.52 26.33 -2.96
C LEU A 40 -2.65 25.02 -2.18
N ALA A 41 -3.56 24.94 -1.21
CA ALA A 41 -3.81 23.71 -0.47
C ALA A 41 -4.27 22.57 -1.39
N ASP A 42 -5.17 22.86 -2.34
CA ASP A 42 -5.64 21.88 -3.32
C ASP A 42 -4.49 21.40 -4.23
N VAL A 43 -3.62 22.31 -4.69
CA VAL A 43 -2.44 21.97 -5.52
C VAL A 43 -1.45 21.11 -4.72
N ILE A 44 -1.11 21.48 -3.49
CA ILE A 44 -0.19 20.71 -2.66
C ILE A 44 -0.73 19.29 -2.45
N ASN A 45 -2.01 19.17 -2.09
CA ASN A 45 -2.68 17.87 -1.93
C ASN A 45 -2.66 17.04 -3.24
N CYS A 46 -2.75 17.69 -4.41
CA CYS A 46 -2.61 16.98 -5.69
C CYS A 46 -1.16 16.51 -5.91
N THR A 47 -0.17 17.36 -5.64
CA THR A 47 1.24 16.99 -5.80
C THR A 47 1.66 15.87 -4.86
N GLU A 48 1.21 15.89 -3.60
CA GLU A 48 1.47 14.81 -2.65
C GLU A 48 0.89 13.48 -3.12
N ARG A 49 -0.34 13.49 -3.67
CA ARG A 49 -0.93 12.29 -4.27
C ARG A 49 -0.12 11.79 -5.46
N GLY A 50 0.29 12.68 -6.35
CA GLY A 50 1.14 12.33 -7.51
C GLY A 50 2.48 11.72 -7.10
N ILE A 51 3.12 12.26 -6.06
CA ILE A 51 4.36 11.70 -5.51
C ILE A 51 4.12 10.32 -4.90
N ALA A 52 3.02 10.13 -4.16
CA ALA A 52 2.68 8.84 -3.57
C ALA A 52 2.43 7.77 -4.64
N GLU A 53 1.72 8.12 -5.71
CA GLU A 53 1.47 7.22 -6.85
C GLU A 53 2.76 6.88 -7.59
N ALA A 54 3.63 7.86 -7.82
CA ALA A 54 4.93 7.63 -8.44
C ALA A 54 5.80 6.69 -7.59
N ALA A 55 5.84 6.88 -6.28
CA ALA A 55 6.56 5.99 -5.36
C ALA A 55 6.03 4.55 -5.44
N ALA A 56 4.70 4.37 -5.43
CA ALA A 56 4.09 3.04 -5.54
C ALA A 56 4.42 2.35 -6.87
N GLN A 57 4.49 3.09 -7.98
CA GLN A 57 4.90 2.54 -9.27
C GLN A 57 6.39 2.13 -9.28
N MET A 58 7.26 2.91 -8.65
CA MET A 58 8.67 2.54 -8.51
C MET A 58 8.84 1.26 -7.70
N ASP A 59 8.13 1.13 -6.58
CA ASP A 59 8.15 -0.08 -5.74
C ASP A 59 7.71 -1.32 -6.52
N GLN A 60 6.61 -1.21 -7.29
CA GLN A 60 6.18 -2.30 -8.17
C GLN A 60 7.24 -2.66 -9.24
N GLY A 61 7.94 -1.67 -9.77
CA GLY A 61 9.04 -1.89 -10.71
C GLY A 61 10.18 -2.68 -10.06
N LEU A 62 10.53 -2.35 -8.83
CA LEU A 62 11.55 -3.05 -8.04
C LEU A 62 11.13 -4.48 -7.70
N GLU A 63 9.87 -4.70 -7.34
CA GLU A 63 9.33 -6.05 -7.10
C GLU A 63 9.41 -6.92 -8.36
N ARG A 64 9.01 -6.40 -9.52
CA ARG A 64 9.14 -7.12 -10.79
C ARG A 64 10.60 -7.45 -11.11
N MET A 65 11.51 -6.52 -10.85
CA MET A 65 12.94 -6.77 -11.03
C MET A 65 13.43 -7.88 -10.10
N ARG A 66 13.01 -7.84 -8.82
CA ARG A 66 13.31 -8.89 -7.84
C ARG A 66 12.77 -10.25 -8.29
N ASP A 67 11.55 -10.32 -8.83
CA ASP A 67 10.95 -11.55 -9.33
C ASP A 67 11.70 -12.12 -10.53
N ILE A 68 12.14 -11.26 -11.45
CA ILE A 68 12.98 -11.66 -12.58
C ILE A 68 14.32 -12.20 -12.07
N ILE A 69 14.95 -11.54 -11.10
CA ILE A 69 16.17 -12.02 -10.47
C ILE A 69 15.90 -13.38 -9.83
N HIS A 70 14.86 -13.53 -9.00
CA HIS A 70 14.47 -14.81 -8.41
C HIS A 70 14.29 -15.89 -9.46
N ARG A 71 13.57 -15.61 -10.55
CA ARG A 71 13.37 -16.57 -11.63
C ARG A 71 14.67 -16.95 -12.35
N LYS A 72 15.58 -15.99 -12.58
CA LYS A 72 16.83 -16.20 -13.32
C LYS A 72 17.97 -16.75 -12.47
N THR A 73 18.00 -16.43 -11.18
CA THR A 73 19.04 -16.87 -10.22
C THR A 73 18.57 -18.02 -9.32
N ALA A 74 17.29 -18.43 -9.38
CA ALA A 74 16.87 -19.67 -8.76
C ALA A 74 17.71 -20.84 -9.31
N PRO A 75 18.26 -21.69 -8.43
CA PRO A 75 18.97 -22.89 -8.86
C PRO A 75 18.07 -23.70 -9.79
N LYS A 76 18.59 -24.09 -10.95
CA LYS A 76 17.86 -24.93 -11.91
C LYS A 76 17.35 -26.15 -11.15
N ARG A 77 16.03 -26.22 -10.90
CA ARG A 77 15.41 -27.38 -10.27
C ARG A 77 15.78 -28.58 -11.13
N ARG A 78 16.61 -29.48 -10.59
CA ARG A 78 16.71 -30.82 -11.13
C ARG A 78 15.29 -31.36 -11.22
N PRO A 79 14.87 -31.95 -12.34
CA PRO A 79 13.52 -32.48 -12.45
C PRO A 79 13.29 -33.39 -11.25
N SER A 80 12.36 -32.98 -10.38
CA SER A 80 11.90 -33.86 -9.32
C SER A 80 11.34 -35.07 -10.03
N ALA A 81 11.97 -36.23 -9.82
CA ALA A 81 11.42 -37.51 -10.22
C ALA A 81 9.93 -37.51 -9.88
N SER A 82 9.11 -37.93 -10.85
CA SER A 82 7.65 -37.99 -10.78
C SER A 82 7.15 -38.36 -9.38
N PRO A 83 6.01 -37.80 -8.92
CA PRO A 83 5.39 -38.28 -7.70
C PRO A 83 5.00 -39.75 -7.95
N ARG A 84 5.86 -40.66 -7.48
CA ARG A 84 5.63 -42.10 -7.56
C ARG A 84 4.33 -42.34 -6.81
N ALA A 85 3.35 -42.85 -7.55
CA ALA A 85 2.03 -43.18 -7.07
C ALA A 85 2.10 -43.80 -5.67
N LYS A 86 1.27 -43.28 -4.76
CA LYS A 86 1.07 -43.82 -3.42
C LYS A 86 0.80 -45.33 -3.55
N SER A 87 1.82 -46.14 -3.26
CA SER A 87 1.67 -47.59 -3.23
C SER A 87 0.72 -47.91 -2.07
N LYS A 88 -0.45 -48.46 -2.43
CA LYS A 88 -1.39 -49.02 -1.47
C LYS A 88 -0.67 -50.13 -0.72
N SER A 89 -0.27 -49.86 0.53
CA SER A 89 0.16 -50.87 1.47
C SER A 89 -1.05 -51.73 1.80
N SER A 90 -1.10 -52.93 1.21
CA SER A 90 -2.08 -53.96 1.49
C SER A 90 -1.89 -54.45 2.93
N ARG A 91 -2.67 -53.89 3.86
CA ARG A 91 -2.88 -54.48 5.19
C ARG A 91 -3.53 -55.85 5.00
N ARG A 92 -2.76 -56.92 5.17
CA ARG A 92 -3.26 -58.27 5.45
C ARG A 92 -4.26 -58.20 6.62
N PRO A 93 -5.51 -58.68 6.49
CA PRO A 93 -6.36 -58.83 7.65
C PRO A 93 -5.90 -60.07 8.44
N LYS A 94 -5.48 -59.86 9.69
CA LYS A 94 -5.34 -60.93 10.68
C LYS A 94 -6.74 -61.42 11.05
N SER A 95 -6.96 -62.71 10.91
CA SER A 95 -8.11 -63.45 11.40
C SER A 95 -8.27 -63.32 12.92
N ALA A 96 -9.46 -62.97 13.38
CA ALA A 96 -10.02 -63.42 14.65
C ALA A 96 -11.52 -63.09 14.78
N ARG A 97 -12.34 -64.15 14.69
CA ARG A 97 -13.39 -64.53 15.64
C ARG A 97 -14.65 -63.63 15.74
N LYS A 98 -15.83 -64.19 15.43
CA LYS A 98 -16.79 -64.71 16.44
C LYS A 98 -18.10 -65.17 15.76
N SER A 99 -18.54 -66.34 16.18
CA SER A 99 -19.78 -67.03 15.84
C SER A 99 -21.03 -66.21 16.21
N GLN A 100 -22.08 -66.26 15.38
CA GLN A 100 -23.46 -66.02 15.79
C GLN A 100 -24.42 -66.93 15.03
N LYS A 101 -25.29 -67.58 15.83
CA LYS A 101 -26.36 -68.53 15.50
C LYS A 101 -27.35 -68.04 14.43
N ALA A 102 -27.90 -68.99 13.67
CA ALA A 102 -29.32 -69.34 13.69
C ALA A 102 -29.46 -70.80 13.25
#